data_AF-A0A6L8BCN0-F1
#
_entry.id   AF-A0A6L8BCN0-F1
#
_cell.length_a   1.000
_cell.length_b   1.000
_cell.length_c   1.000
_cell.angle_alpha   90.00
_cell.angle_beta   90.00
_cell.angle_gamma   90.00
#
_symmetry.space_group_name_H-M   'P 1'
#
loop_
_entity.id
_entity.type
_entity.pdbx_description
1 polymer ?
#
loop_
_entity_poly.entity_id
_entity_poly.type
_entity_poly.pdbx_seq_one_letter_code
_entity_poly.pdbx_strand_id
1 'polypeptide(L)'
;MDYGPHFASGGIISKEPPEVGPAYPILVPQVDADGNELGGLRTPGLLVPLATYTGWNLYNAEYGPTDTVSHMSGSFLPFHRTQAEREAAGDPRLSIEERYPDKSHYLGRVAEEAMEQIEDGYLLAQDLPAILEQAEDIWDAVAE
;
A
#
# COMPACT_ATOMS: atom_id res chain seq x y z
N MET A 1 -11.58 -23.46 -14.52
CA MET A 1 -10.76 -24.41 -15.31
C MET A 1 -11.29 -25.81 -15.09
N ASP A 2 -11.28 -26.65 -16.12
CA ASP A 2 -11.67 -28.07 -16.05
C ASP A 2 -10.47 -28.96 -16.40
N TYR A 3 -10.00 -29.71 -15.40
CA TYR A 3 -8.87 -30.65 -15.52
C TYR A 3 -9.35 -32.11 -15.75
N GLY A 4 -10.65 -32.32 -15.96
CA GLY A 4 -11.27 -33.63 -16.11
C GLY A 4 -11.92 -34.15 -14.81
N PRO A 5 -12.76 -35.20 -14.92
CA PRO A 5 -13.66 -35.64 -13.87
C PRO A 5 -12.97 -36.22 -12.62
N HIS A 6 -11.70 -36.65 -12.75
CA HIS A 6 -10.95 -37.28 -11.67
C HIS A 6 -10.13 -36.28 -10.83
N PHE A 7 -10.11 -35.01 -11.23
CA PHE A 7 -9.29 -33.99 -10.57
C PHE A 7 -9.77 -33.67 -9.15
N ALA A 8 -11.06 -33.35 -8.98
CA ALA A 8 -11.59 -32.94 -7.68
C ALA A 8 -11.54 -34.06 -6.61
N SER A 9 -11.71 -35.32 -7.02
CA SER A 9 -11.74 -36.45 -6.09
C SER A 9 -10.37 -37.09 -5.84
N GLY A 10 -9.44 -37.01 -6.79
CA GLY A 10 -8.19 -37.78 -6.75
C GLY A 10 -6.96 -37.04 -7.25
N GLY A 11 -7.07 -35.78 -7.66
CA GLY A 11 -5.94 -34.99 -8.16
C GLY A 11 -5.39 -35.45 -9.51
N ILE A 12 -6.07 -36.36 -10.23
CA ILE A 12 -5.63 -36.87 -11.52
C ILE A 12 -6.09 -35.92 -12.62
N ILE A 13 -5.14 -35.31 -13.32
CA ILE A 13 -5.39 -34.51 -14.51
C ILE A 13 -5.58 -35.47 -15.69
N SER A 14 -6.80 -35.52 -16.24
CA SER A 14 -7.12 -36.38 -17.40
C SER A 14 -7.38 -35.60 -18.69
N LYS A 15 -7.16 -34.28 -18.66
CA LYS A 15 -7.39 -33.35 -19.77
C LYS A 15 -6.30 -32.29 -19.79
N GLU A 16 -5.51 -32.27 -20.88
CA GLU A 16 -4.40 -31.34 -21.09
C GLU A 16 -4.44 -30.80 -22.53
N PRO A 17 -4.55 -29.48 -22.75
CA PRO A 17 -4.69 -28.44 -21.73
C PRO A 17 -6.07 -28.46 -21.03
N PRO A 18 -6.17 -27.97 -19.79
CA PRO A 18 -7.44 -27.83 -19.12
C PRO A 18 -8.38 -26.93 -19.91
N GLU A 19 -9.67 -27.24 -19.90
CA GLU A 19 -10.67 -26.39 -20.52
C GLU A 19 -10.87 -25.10 -19.71
N VAL A 20 -10.88 -23.97 -20.40
CA VAL A 20 -11.12 -22.67 -19.78
C VAL A 20 -12.59 -22.61 -19.35
N GLY A 21 -12.81 -22.44 -18.05
CA GLY A 21 -14.15 -22.29 -17.49
C GLY A 21 -14.63 -20.84 -17.55
N PRO A 22 -15.84 -20.56 -17.02
CA PRO A 22 -16.32 -19.19 -16.85
C PRO A 22 -15.32 -18.35 -16.04
N ALA A 23 -15.23 -17.05 -16.38
CA ALA A 23 -14.53 -16.10 -15.54
C ALA A 23 -15.18 -16.07 -14.15
N TYR A 24 -14.36 -16.09 -13.10
CA TYR A 24 -14.80 -15.89 -11.73
C TYR A 24 -14.34 -14.50 -11.27
N PRO A 25 -15.12 -13.81 -10.42
CA PRO A 25 -14.72 -12.51 -9.91
C PRO A 25 -13.46 -12.65 -9.05
N ILE A 26 -12.47 -11.83 -9.34
CA ILE A 26 -11.27 -11.67 -8.52
C ILE A 26 -11.56 -10.53 -7.55
N LEU A 27 -11.47 -10.81 -6.25
CA LEU A 27 -11.57 -9.79 -5.21
C LEU A 27 -10.21 -9.11 -5.03
N VAL A 28 -10.23 -7.80 -4.84
CA VAL A 28 -9.05 -7.00 -4.47
C VAL A 28 -9.19 -6.53 -3.01
N PRO A 29 -8.07 -6.24 -2.32
CA PRO A 29 -8.12 -5.69 -0.97
C PRO A 29 -9.01 -4.44 -0.89
N GLN A 30 -9.75 -4.32 0.21
CA GLN A 30 -10.45 -3.07 0.51
C GLN A 30 -9.45 -2.01 0.94
N VAL A 31 -9.70 -0.78 0.50
CA VAL A 31 -8.86 0.39 0.81
C VAL A 31 -9.67 1.44 1.56
N ASP A 32 -8.98 2.30 2.31
CA ASP A 32 -9.56 3.50 2.92
C ASP A 32 -9.78 4.63 1.89
N ALA A 33 -10.15 5.82 2.40
CA ALA A 33 -10.34 7.02 1.57
C ALA A 33 -9.06 7.51 0.88
N ASP A 34 -7.90 7.07 1.39
CA ASP A 34 -6.60 7.42 0.85
C ASP A 34 -6.09 6.36 -0.13
N GLY A 35 -6.82 5.27 -0.33
CA GLY A 35 -6.40 4.18 -1.19
C GLY A 35 -5.41 3.22 -0.55
N ASN A 36 -5.17 3.30 0.77
CA ASN A 36 -4.32 2.39 1.51
C ASN A 36 -5.09 1.15 1.96
N GLU A 37 -4.48 -0.04 1.89
CA GLU A 37 -5.16 -1.29 2.23
C GLU A 37 -5.57 -1.36 3.72
N LEU A 38 -6.79 -1.83 3.97
CA LEU A 38 -7.35 -2.00 5.32
C LEU A 38 -6.93 -3.32 5.99
N GLY A 39 -6.51 -4.29 5.20
CA GLY A 39 -6.20 -5.65 5.67
C GLY A 39 -4.74 -5.82 6.07
N GLY A 40 -4.47 -6.85 6.89
CA GLY A 40 -3.13 -7.23 7.31
C GLY A 40 -2.58 -6.40 8.46
N LEU A 41 -1.31 -6.64 8.80
CA LEU A 41 -0.57 -5.83 9.77
C LEU A 41 -0.09 -4.56 9.07
N ARG A 42 -0.60 -3.41 9.51
CA ARG A 42 -0.29 -2.10 8.91
C ARG A 42 0.91 -1.49 9.61
N THR A 43 1.91 -1.05 8.85
CA THR A 43 3.09 -0.38 9.42
C THR A 43 2.70 0.99 9.98
N PRO A 44 3.49 1.57 10.91
CA PRO A 44 3.23 2.92 11.42
C PRO A 44 3.10 3.98 10.32
N GLY A 45 3.91 3.89 9.26
CA GLY A 45 3.81 4.79 8.10
C GLY A 45 2.54 4.60 7.26
N LEU A 46 1.89 3.44 7.30
CA LEU A 46 0.59 3.23 6.66
C LEU A 46 -0.57 3.72 7.55
N LEU A 47 -0.41 3.66 8.87
CA LEU A 47 -1.37 4.18 9.85
C LEU A 47 -1.32 5.70 9.96
N VAL A 48 -0.16 6.30 9.69
CA VAL A 48 0.09 7.74 9.65
C VAL A 48 0.63 8.11 8.26
N PRO A 49 -0.21 8.06 7.21
CA PRO A 49 0.27 8.13 5.83
C PRO A 49 0.69 9.53 5.40
N LEU A 50 1.75 9.58 4.60
CA LEU A 50 2.15 10.73 3.74
C LEU A 50 1.89 10.46 2.25
N ALA A 51 1.42 9.25 1.93
CA ALA A 51 1.20 8.78 0.57
C ALA A 51 0.13 7.68 0.55
N THR A 52 -0.32 7.36 -0.66
CA THR A 52 -0.93 6.05 -0.93
C THR A 52 0.19 5.05 -1.24
N TYR A 53 0.21 3.96 -0.49
CA TYR A 53 1.09 2.82 -0.71
C TYR A 53 0.27 1.73 -1.37
N THR A 54 0.72 1.22 -2.51
CA THR A 54 0.06 0.08 -3.15
C THR A 54 1.06 -1.03 -3.45
N GLY A 55 0.62 -2.29 -3.35
CA GLY A 55 1.45 -3.46 -3.65
C GLY A 55 1.78 -3.69 -5.12
N TRP A 56 1.46 -2.74 -6.01
CA TRP A 56 1.65 -2.85 -7.45
C TRP A 56 2.05 -1.50 -8.05
N ASN A 57 2.65 -1.54 -9.24
CA ASN A 57 2.99 -0.34 -10.02
C ASN A 57 2.91 -0.72 -11.51
N LEU A 58 2.70 0.24 -12.38
CA LEU A 58 2.78 0.00 -13.83
C LEU A 58 4.20 0.25 -14.31
N TYR A 59 4.59 -0.35 -15.42
CA TYR A 59 5.85 0.04 -16.06
C TYR A 59 5.79 1.51 -16.48
N ASN A 60 6.91 2.22 -16.33
CA ASN A 60 7.08 3.46 -17.07
C ASN A 60 7.45 3.15 -18.53
N ALA A 61 7.27 4.13 -19.42
CA ALA A 61 7.47 3.94 -20.85
C ALA A 61 8.92 3.60 -21.25
N GLU A 62 9.90 3.83 -20.37
CA GLU A 62 11.31 3.49 -20.60
C GLU A 62 11.57 1.99 -20.38
N TYR A 63 10.91 1.38 -19.40
CA TYR A 63 11.16 0.00 -18.99
C TYR A 63 10.06 -1.00 -19.37
N GLY A 64 8.92 -0.55 -19.89
CA GLY A 64 7.88 -1.47 -20.38
C GLY A 64 6.56 -0.82 -20.82
N PRO A 65 5.54 -1.65 -21.14
CA PRO A 65 4.21 -1.19 -21.49
C PRO A 65 3.51 -0.55 -20.28
N THR A 66 3.04 0.68 -20.44
CA THR A 66 2.47 1.49 -19.33
C THR A 66 1.09 1.03 -18.86
N ASP A 67 0.51 0.02 -19.49
CA ASP A 67 -0.75 -0.63 -19.13
C ASP A 67 -0.52 -1.99 -18.43
N THR A 68 0.74 -2.35 -18.20
CA THR A 68 1.14 -3.63 -17.62
C THR A 68 1.77 -3.41 -16.24
N VAL A 69 1.42 -4.28 -15.29
CA VAL A 69 1.97 -4.25 -13.94
C VAL A 69 3.46 -4.63 -13.97
N SER A 70 4.28 -3.76 -13.39
CA SER A 70 5.67 -4.03 -13.08
C SER A 70 5.76 -5.07 -11.97
N HIS A 71 6.42 -6.19 -12.28
CA HIS A 71 6.60 -7.26 -11.32
C HIS A 71 7.39 -6.78 -10.09
N MET A 72 6.85 -7.09 -8.90
CA MET A 72 7.49 -6.84 -7.60
C MET A 72 7.80 -5.38 -7.27
N SER A 73 7.17 -4.43 -7.97
CA SER A 73 7.30 -3.00 -7.67
C SER A 73 5.99 -2.48 -7.09
N GLY A 74 6.04 -1.95 -5.87
CA GLY A 74 4.94 -1.19 -5.29
C GLY A 74 4.94 0.26 -5.78
N SER A 75 3.84 0.97 -5.52
CA SER A 75 3.77 2.41 -5.74
C SER A 75 3.83 3.17 -4.44
N PHE A 76 4.52 4.31 -4.47
CA PHE A 76 4.46 5.36 -3.48
C PHE A 76 3.91 6.60 -4.18
N LEU A 77 2.68 6.98 -3.84
CA LEU A 77 1.97 8.10 -4.46
C LEU A 77 1.79 9.20 -3.41
N PRO A 78 2.74 10.15 -3.28
CA PRO A 78 2.69 11.20 -2.27
C PRO A 78 1.36 11.92 -2.26
N PHE A 79 0.91 12.33 -1.08
CA PHE A 79 -0.12 13.35 -0.99
C PHE A 79 0.45 14.69 -1.42
N HIS A 80 -0.42 15.55 -1.93
CA HIS A 80 -0.04 16.94 -2.17
C HIS A 80 0.39 17.61 -0.87
N ARG A 81 1.37 18.51 -0.95
CA ARG A 81 1.87 19.20 0.23
C ARG A 81 0.81 20.14 0.79
N THR A 82 0.12 20.86 -0.10
CA THR A 82 -0.90 21.87 0.28
C THR A 82 -2.31 21.54 -0.21
N GLN A 83 -3.32 22.09 0.45
CA GLN A 83 -4.72 22.04 0.05
C GLN A 83 -4.90 22.68 -1.33
N ALA A 84 -4.23 23.81 -1.59
CA ALA A 84 -4.31 24.47 -2.89
C ALA A 84 -3.78 23.58 -4.02
N GLU A 85 -2.67 22.85 -3.79
CA GLU A 85 -2.12 21.90 -4.75
C GLU A 85 -3.08 20.73 -4.98
N ARG A 86 -3.66 20.14 -3.92
CA ARG A 86 -4.59 19.01 -4.07
C ARG A 86 -5.86 19.42 -4.81
N GLU A 87 -6.41 20.60 -4.51
CA GLU A 87 -7.63 21.11 -5.14
C GLU A 87 -7.40 21.41 -6.63
N ALA A 88 -6.24 21.98 -6.97
CA ALA A 88 -5.86 22.22 -8.36
C ALA A 88 -5.68 20.91 -9.14
N ALA A 89 -5.19 19.85 -8.49
CA ALA A 89 -5.06 18.52 -9.08
C ALA A 89 -6.37 17.71 -9.09
N GLY A 90 -7.40 18.16 -8.36
CA GLY A 90 -8.64 17.41 -8.17
C GLY A 90 -8.46 16.13 -7.34
N ASP A 91 -7.43 16.08 -6.48
CA ASP A 91 -7.16 14.93 -5.62
C ASP A 91 -8.13 14.90 -4.43
N PRO A 92 -8.90 13.82 -4.25
CA PRO A 92 -9.82 13.69 -3.13
C PRO A 92 -9.11 13.44 -1.79
N ARG A 93 -7.85 12.99 -1.79
CA ARG A 93 -7.07 12.67 -0.59
C ARG A 93 -6.63 13.97 0.09
N LEU A 94 -6.76 14.06 1.42
CA LEU A 94 -6.27 15.23 2.16
C LEU A 94 -4.77 15.44 1.94
N SER A 95 -4.36 16.70 1.80
CA SER A 95 -2.96 17.10 1.68
C SER A 95 -2.20 16.90 3.00
N ILE A 96 -0.87 16.99 2.93
CA ILE A 96 -0.02 16.87 4.12
C ILE A 96 -0.33 18.00 5.13
N GLU A 97 -0.47 19.24 4.67
CA GLU A 97 -0.77 20.39 5.56
C GLU A 97 -2.14 20.28 6.25
N GLU A 98 -3.11 19.63 5.61
CA GLU A 98 -4.44 19.40 6.21
C GLU A 98 -4.41 18.29 7.28
N ARG A 99 -3.44 17.36 7.18
CA ARG A 99 -3.31 16.21 8.10
C ARG A 99 -2.43 16.51 9.30
N TYR A 100 -1.30 17.17 9.05
CA TYR A 100 -0.23 17.35 10.02
C TYR A 100 0.18 18.82 10.05
N PRO A 101 -0.03 19.52 11.18
CA PRO A 101 0.37 20.92 11.32
C PRO A 101 1.86 21.16 11.09
N ASP A 102 2.70 20.20 11.50
CA ASP A 102 4.15 20.25 11.35
C ASP A 102 4.79 18.85 11.46
N LYS A 103 6.10 18.80 11.18
CA LYS A 103 6.93 17.59 11.24
C LYS A 103 6.92 16.92 12.61
N SER A 104 6.89 17.71 13.69
CA SER A 104 6.91 17.17 15.06
C SER A 104 5.60 16.48 15.40
N HIS A 105 4.47 17.05 14.96
CA HIS A 105 3.17 16.43 15.10
C HIS A 105 3.11 15.10 14.33
N TYR A 106 3.59 15.07 13.08
CA TYR A 106 3.67 13.84 12.29
C TYR A 106 4.52 12.76 12.97
N LEU A 107 5.76 13.07 13.36
CA LEU A 107 6.64 12.12 14.04
C LEU A 107 6.08 11.65 15.38
N GLY A 108 5.38 12.52 16.11
CA GLY A 108 4.66 12.17 17.33
C GLY A 108 3.58 11.10 17.08
N ARG A 109 2.77 11.28 16.03
CA ARG A 109 1.75 10.29 15.64
C ARG A 109 2.37 8.97 15.20
N VAL A 110 3.48 8.99 14.45
CA VAL A 110 4.21 7.77 14.08
C VAL A 110 4.74 7.04 15.32
N ALA A 111 5.28 7.78 16.29
CA ALA A 111 5.77 7.20 17.55
C ALA A 111 4.63 6.55 18.36
N GLU A 112 3.47 7.18 18.45
CA GLU A 112 2.29 6.63 19.13
C GLU A 112 1.88 5.27 18.53
N GLU A 113 1.70 5.19 17.21
CA GLU A 113 1.32 3.94 16.53
C GLU A 113 2.41 2.86 16.63
N ALA A 114 3.69 3.26 16.57
CA ALA A 114 4.81 2.32 16.75
C ALA A 114 4.86 1.77 18.19
N MET A 115 4.61 2.61 19.19
CA MET A 115 4.54 2.19 20.59
C MET A 115 3.37 1.24 20.85
N GLU A 116 2.20 1.51 20.29
CA GLU A 116 1.04 0.60 20.37
C GLU A 116 1.38 -0.78 19.76
N GLN A 117 2.03 -0.80 18.60
CA GLN A 117 2.48 -2.06 17.99
C GLN A 117 3.60 -2.79 18.77
N ILE A 118 4.42 -2.07 19.53
CA ILE A 118 5.38 -2.67 20.47
C ILE A 118 4.64 -3.32 21.64
N GLU A 119 3.62 -2.65 22.20
CA GLU A 119 2.79 -3.17 23.28
C GLU A 119 2.03 -4.44 22.85
N ASP A 120 1.54 -4.46 21.62
CA ASP A 120 0.87 -5.62 21.01
C ASP A 120 1.84 -6.75 20.59
N GLY A 121 3.16 -6.50 20.64
CA GLY A 121 4.20 -7.49 20.33
C GLY A 121 4.45 -7.70 18.83
N TYR A 122 4.02 -6.76 17.98
CA TYR A 122 4.31 -6.76 16.54
C TYR A 122 5.68 -6.15 16.21
N LEU A 123 6.16 -5.22 17.04
CA LEU A 123 7.45 -4.55 16.90
C LEU A 123 8.31 -4.73 18.15
N LEU A 124 9.64 -4.61 18.00
CA LEU A 124 10.56 -4.55 19.12
C LEU A 124 10.82 -3.10 19.52
N ALA A 125 11.04 -2.84 20.81
CA ALA A 125 11.38 -1.50 21.30
C ALA A 125 12.63 -0.90 20.63
N GLN A 126 13.56 -1.75 20.17
CA GLN A 126 14.76 -1.33 19.45
C GLN A 126 14.49 -0.85 18.02
N ASP A 127 13.31 -1.13 17.45
CA ASP A 127 12.96 -0.77 16.08
C ASP A 127 12.46 0.68 15.99
N LEU A 128 11.97 1.25 17.11
CA LEU A 128 11.40 2.59 17.17
C LEU A 128 12.32 3.69 16.60
N PRO A 129 13.62 3.76 16.92
CA PRO A 129 14.49 4.79 16.37
C PRO A 129 14.59 4.73 14.83
N ALA A 130 14.70 3.52 14.25
CA ALA A 130 14.81 3.35 12.80
C ALA A 130 13.48 3.68 12.08
N ILE A 131 12.35 3.37 12.70
CA ILE A 131 11.02 3.75 12.17
C ILE A 131 10.88 5.28 12.14
N LEU A 132 11.31 5.97 13.20
CA LEU A 132 11.25 7.43 13.26
C LEU A 132 12.22 8.09 12.28
N GLU A 133 13.44 7.57 12.13
CA GLU A 133 14.41 8.04 11.12
C GLU A 133 13.84 7.89 9.70
N GLN A 134 13.27 6.73 9.38
CA GLN A 134 12.63 6.52 8.08
C GLN A 134 11.43 7.47 7.85
N ALA A 135 10.60 7.66 8.87
CA ALA A 135 9.47 8.59 8.79
C ALA A 135 9.95 10.03 8.56
N GLU A 136 11.05 10.41 9.21
CA GLU A 136 11.72 11.70 9.04
C GLU A 136 12.19 11.92 7.59
N ASP A 137 12.91 10.94 7.04
CA ASP A 137 13.41 10.98 5.66
C ASP A 137 12.27 11.11 4.64
N ILE A 138 11.17 10.38 4.85
CA ILE A 138 10.00 10.45 3.97
C ILE A 138 9.36 11.84 4.08
N TRP A 139 9.18 12.37 5.28
CA TRP A 139 8.64 13.72 5.47
C TRP A 139 9.45 14.75 4.70
N ASP A 140 10.78 14.74 4.87
CA ASP A 140 11.66 15.71 4.21
C ASP A 140 11.63 15.58 2.68
N ALA A 141 11.35 14.38 2.16
CA ALA A 141 11.24 14.16 0.72
C ALA A 141 9.91 14.65 0.10
N VAL A 142 8.81 14.72 0.87
CA VAL A 142 7.48 15.00 0.30
C VAL A 142 6.75 16.21 0.89
N ALA A 143 7.18 16.69 2.06
CA ALA A 143 6.51 17.77 2.79
C ALA A 143 7.31 19.09 2.80
N GLU A 144 8.61 19.06 2.51
CA GLU A 144 9.44 20.26 2.33
C GLU A 144 9.46 20.73 0.86
#